data_AF-A0A820IUP8-F1
#
_entry.id   AF-A0A820IUP8-F1
#
_cell.length_a   1.000
_cell.length_b   1.000
_cell.length_c   1.000
_cell.angle_alpha   90.00
_cell.angle_beta   90.00
_cell.angle_gamma   90.00
#
_symmetry.space_group_name_H-M   'P 1'
#
loop_
_entity.id
_entity.type
_entity.pdbx_description
1 polymer ?
#
loop_
_entity_poly.entity_id
_entity_poly.type
_entity_poly.pdbx_seq_one_letter_code
_entity_poly.pdbx_strand_id
1 'polypeptide(L)'
;IIAVSMFFIIVKGIIFGDLKTQKWLTSVFTGFFSSIILTQPIKILGLAVFFTLFCRNPNDDKEAKEYIDETNFELDGDEDYLDSNDFSLISNSSKRITRLNENEVAFLREQRLKELQMWSIVREFIIYAIFLILLYIITFSNRTQNSFYQTDHLQNYYLNTRQTDCDYTQILTIDDYWNWLNNSFVTNLRAQQWYNDDQPINLNGYINDKTNRMIGWATMRQLRSKSQLCSDQRIMPTCIDDYSLFNEEKDSFQP
;
A
#
# COMPACT_ATOMS: atom_id res chain seq x y z
N ILE A 1 8.98 26.35 8.76
CA ILE A 1 7.69 26.00 9.40
C ILE A 1 7.22 24.61 8.95
N ILE A 2 7.00 24.37 7.65
CA ILE A 2 6.53 23.06 7.14
C ILE A 2 7.49 21.91 7.52
N ALA A 3 8.80 22.09 7.35
CA ALA A 3 9.80 21.08 7.73
C ALA A 3 9.79 20.76 9.24
N VAL A 4 9.59 21.77 10.08
CA VAL A 4 9.50 21.61 11.55
C VAL A 4 8.24 20.84 11.92
N SER A 5 7.10 21.18 11.30
CA SER A 5 5.85 20.45 11.51
C SER A 5 5.93 19.00 11.03
N MET A 6 6.53 18.73 9.87
CA MET A 6 6.74 17.36 9.37
C MET A 6 7.60 16.55 10.33
N PHE A 7 8.69 17.12 10.85
CA PHE A 7 9.53 16.46 11.83
C PHE A 7 8.74 16.05 13.09
N PHE A 8 7.95 16.96 13.66
CA PHE A 8 7.15 16.65 14.84
C PHE A 8 6.06 15.60 14.57
N ILE A 9 5.44 15.62 13.39
CA ILE A 9 4.44 14.61 13.00
C ILE A 9 5.08 13.22 12.91
N ILE A 10 6.25 13.10 12.28
CA ILE A 10 6.96 11.81 12.15
C ILE A 10 7.37 11.28 13.52
N VAL A 11 7.98 12.12 14.36
CA VAL A 11 8.41 11.73 15.71
C VAL A 11 7.23 11.28 16.56
N LYS A 12 6.10 12.01 16.51
CA LYS A 12 4.89 11.62 17.26
C LYS A 12 4.23 10.36 16.71
N GLY A 13 4.27 10.15 15.39
CA GLY A 13 3.77 8.93 14.74
C GLY A 13 4.52 7.68 15.20
N ILE A 14 5.84 7.78 15.39
CA ILE A 14 6.68 6.69 15.92
C ILE A 14 6.34 6.43 17.40
N ILE A 15 6.19 7.48 18.21
CA ILE A 15 5.90 7.34 19.66
C ILE A 15 4.52 6.72 19.93
N PHE A 16 3.52 6.99 19.08
CA PHE A 16 2.15 6.52 19.30
C PHE A 16 1.92 5.05 18.93
N GLY A 17 2.81 4.44 18.14
CA GLY A 17 2.69 3.07 17.67
C GLY A 17 1.55 2.88 16.65
N ASP A 18 1.55 1.72 16.00
CA ASP A 18 0.82 1.49 14.75
C ASP A 18 -0.69 1.73 14.86
N LEU A 19 -1.34 1.18 15.90
CA LEU A 19 -2.81 1.25 16.04
C LEU A 19 -3.33 2.67 16.26
N LYS A 20 -2.62 3.50 17.05
CA LYS A 20 -3.03 4.88 17.32
C LYS A 20 -2.68 5.80 16.14
N THR A 21 -1.51 5.60 15.55
CA THR A 21 -1.08 6.35 14.37
C THR A 21 -1.97 6.09 13.17
N GLN A 22 -2.40 4.84 12.95
CA GLN A 22 -3.37 4.51 11.90
C GLN A 22 -4.71 5.24 12.10
N LYS A 23 -5.30 5.17 13.30
CA LYS A 23 -6.55 5.88 13.60
C LYS A 23 -6.44 7.39 13.43
N TRP A 24 -5.32 7.97 13.89
CA TRP A 24 -5.04 9.39 13.73
C TRP A 24 -4.90 9.77 12.25
N LEU A 25 -4.13 9.01 11.47
CA LEU A 25 -3.93 9.24 10.04
C LEU A 25 -5.26 9.14 9.28
N THR A 26 -6.08 8.14 9.58
CA THR A 26 -7.42 8.00 8.99
C THR A 26 -8.30 9.20 9.35
N SER A 27 -8.26 9.70 10.59
CA SER A 27 -9.00 10.91 10.98
C SER A 27 -8.54 12.15 10.21
N VAL A 28 -7.23 12.33 10.01
CA VAL A 28 -6.68 13.46 9.23
C VAL A 28 -7.08 13.35 7.77
N PHE A 29 -6.96 12.16 7.18
CA PHE A 29 -7.36 11.89 5.80
C PHE A 29 -8.85 12.16 5.59
N THR A 30 -9.72 11.55 6.40
CA THR A 30 -11.17 11.78 6.33
C THR A 30 -11.53 13.26 6.56
N GLY A 31 -10.87 13.93 7.50
CA GLY A 31 -11.06 15.36 7.75
C GLY A 31 -10.66 16.26 6.56
N PHE A 32 -9.60 15.89 5.84
CA PHE A 32 -9.18 16.59 4.63
C PHE A 32 -10.21 16.47 3.51
N PHE A 33 -10.71 15.27 3.22
CA PHE A 33 -11.75 15.07 2.21
C PHE A 33 -13.07 15.71 2.59
N SER A 34 -13.47 15.58 3.86
CA SER A 34 -14.65 16.28 4.39
C SER A 34 -14.51 17.80 4.23
N SER A 35 -13.31 18.34 4.46
CA SER A 35 -13.06 19.76 4.28
C SER A 35 -13.21 20.22 2.83
N ILE A 36 -12.62 19.50 1.88
CA ILE A 36 -12.63 19.86 0.46
C ILE A 36 -14.02 19.68 -0.15
N ILE A 37 -14.68 18.55 0.12
CA ILE A 37 -15.94 18.21 -0.54
C ILE A 37 -17.12 18.96 0.08
N LEU A 38 -17.11 19.15 1.41
CA LEU A 38 -18.26 19.71 2.13
C LEU A 38 -17.98 21.13 2.63
N THR A 39 -16.94 21.31 3.45
CA THR A 39 -16.80 22.57 4.19
C THR A 39 -16.45 23.76 3.29
N GLN A 40 -15.63 23.57 2.25
CA GLN A 40 -15.23 24.66 1.36
C GLN A 40 -16.41 25.17 0.51
N PRO A 41 -17.19 24.32 -0.20
CA PRO A 41 -18.36 24.77 -0.94
C PRO A 41 -19.42 25.43 -0.05
N ILE A 42 -19.68 24.87 1.15
CA ILE A 42 -20.64 25.45 2.10
C ILE A 42 -20.21 26.85 2.54
N LYS A 43 -18.92 27.07 2.82
CA LYS A 43 -18.38 28.38 3.18
C LYS A 43 -18.51 29.39 2.05
N ILE A 44 -18.24 28.99 0.81
CA ILE A 44 -18.37 29.85 -0.37
C ILE A 44 -19.84 30.25 -0.57
N LEU A 45 -20.76 29.29 -0.47
CA LEU A 45 -22.20 29.55 -0.56
C LEU A 45 -22.66 30.51 0.55
N GLY A 46 -22.23 30.27 1.80
CA GLY A 46 -22.54 31.15 2.92
C GLY A 46 -22.03 32.58 2.73
N LEU A 47 -20.81 32.75 2.23
CA LEU A 47 -20.26 34.07 1.89
C LEU A 47 -21.04 34.72 0.75
N ALA A 48 -21.39 33.99 -0.30
CA ALA A 48 -22.18 34.51 -1.40
C ALA A 48 -23.54 35.03 -0.92
N VAL A 49 -24.24 34.27 -0.07
CA VAL A 49 -25.52 34.69 0.53
C VAL A 49 -25.34 35.90 1.46
N PHE A 50 -24.27 35.92 2.25
CA PHE A 50 -23.97 37.06 3.12
C PHE A 50 -23.73 38.34 2.30
N PHE A 51 -22.93 38.27 1.24
CA PHE A 51 -22.66 39.42 0.36
C PHE A 51 -23.92 39.88 -0.38
N THR A 52 -24.79 38.98 -0.86
CA THR A 52 -26.04 39.38 -1.53
C THR A 52 -27.08 39.99 -0.60
N LEU A 53 -27.07 39.64 0.69
CA LEU A 53 -28.00 40.22 1.66
C LEU A 53 -27.48 41.50 2.31
N PHE A 54 -26.18 41.59 2.57
CA PHE A 54 -25.60 42.67 3.38
C PHE A 54 -24.83 43.72 2.56
N CYS A 55 -24.27 43.35 1.41
CA CYS A 55 -23.47 44.24 0.57
C CYS A 55 -24.13 44.58 -0.77
N ARG A 56 -25.36 44.11 -1.02
CA ARG A 56 -26.06 44.37 -2.28
C ARG A 56 -26.66 45.78 -2.30
N ASN A 57 -26.08 46.66 -3.11
CA ASN A 57 -26.65 47.96 -3.42
C ASN A 57 -27.70 47.81 -4.55
N PRO A 58 -28.90 48.40 -4.43
CA PRO A 58 -29.97 48.27 -5.43
C PRO A 58 -29.68 49.00 -6.76
N ASN A 59 -28.61 49.81 -6.83
CA ASN A 59 -28.19 50.48 -8.06
C ASN A 59 -27.39 49.55 -8.99
N ASP A 60 -26.62 48.60 -8.44
CA ASP A 60 -25.81 47.65 -9.23
C ASP A 60 -26.70 46.69 -10.05
N ASP A 61 -27.88 46.33 -9.52
CA ASP A 61 -28.85 45.46 -10.19
C ASP A 61 -29.53 46.15 -11.40
N LYS A 62 -29.60 47.49 -11.42
CA LYS A 62 -30.14 48.26 -12.55
C LYS A 62 -29.12 48.35 -13.67
N GLU A 63 -27.87 48.70 -13.34
CA GLU A 63 -26.76 48.76 -14.29
C GLU A 63 -26.53 47.38 -14.93
N ALA A 64 -26.50 46.30 -14.13
CA ALA A 64 -26.32 44.93 -14.65
C ALA A 64 -27.47 44.45 -15.55
N LYS A 65 -28.72 44.87 -15.28
CA LYS A 65 -29.87 44.55 -16.13
C LYS A 65 -29.85 45.35 -17.44
N GLU A 66 -29.46 46.62 -17.38
CA GLU A 66 -29.30 47.49 -18.55
C GLU A 66 -28.21 46.95 -19.50
N TYR A 67 -27.09 46.45 -18.96
CA TYR A 67 -26.04 45.77 -19.73
C TYR A 67 -26.48 44.46 -20.42
N ILE A 68 -27.33 43.67 -19.76
CA ILE A 68 -27.84 42.40 -20.33
C ILE A 68 -28.88 42.67 -21.41
N ASP A 69 -29.67 43.74 -21.28
CA ASP A 69 -30.69 44.13 -22.26
C ASP A 69 -30.05 44.70 -23.54
N GLU A 70 -29.00 45.53 -23.42
CA GLU A 70 -28.23 46.03 -24.57
C GLU A 70 -27.54 44.91 -25.36
N THR A 71 -26.96 43.91 -24.67
CA THR A 71 -26.29 42.77 -25.34
C THR A 71 -27.26 41.80 -26.01
N ASN A 72 -28.52 41.73 -25.55
CA ASN A 72 -29.56 40.93 -26.19
C ASN A 72 -30.20 41.66 -27.39
N PHE A 73 -30.22 43.00 -27.41
CA PHE A 73 -30.77 43.79 -28.52
C PHE A 73 -29.84 43.80 -29.76
N GLU A 74 -28.53 43.60 -29.59
CA GLU A 74 -27.56 43.56 -30.70
C GLU A 74 -27.49 42.21 -31.46
N LEU A 75 -28.28 41.21 -31.06
CA LEU A 75 -28.26 39.86 -31.67
C LEU A 75 -29.47 39.55 -32.56
N ASP A 76 -30.41 40.48 -32.73
CA ASP A 76 -31.61 40.27 -33.55
C ASP A 76 -31.79 41.42 -34.58
N GLY A 77 -31.66 41.08 -35.87
CA GLY A 77 -32.20 41.87 -36.97
C GLY A 77 -31.22 42.82 -37.69
N ASP A 78 -30.78 42.39 -38.88
CA ASP A 78 -30.45 43.29 -40.01
C ASP A 78 -31.60 44.29 -40.23
N GLU A 79 -31.35 45.57 -40.54
CA GLU A 79 -32.06 46.38 -41.57
C GLU A 79 -31.42 47.78 -41.75
N ASP A 80 -31.23 48.16 -43.02
CA ASP A 80 -30.82 49.47 -43.54
C ASP A 80 -31.73 50.63 -43.09
N TYR A 81 -31.21 51.73 -42.54
CA TYR A 81 -31.85 53.06 -42.70
C TYR A 81 -30.85 54.22 -42.72
N LEU A 82 -30.97 55.02 -43.80
CA LEU A 82 -30.41 56.35 -43.99
C LEU A 82 -31.17 57.39 -43.15
N ASP A 83 -30.42 58.44 -42.78
CA ASP A 83 -30.82 59.86 -42.76
C ASP A 83 -30.96 60.62 -41.42
N SER A 84 -30.49 61.86 -41.54
CA SER A 84 -30.82 63.13 -40.88
C SER A 84 -30.58 63.41 -39.38
N ASN A 85 -29.85 64.52 -39.19
CA ASN A 85 -29.73 65.37 -38.01
C ASN A 85 -31.03 65.53 -37.20
N ASP A 86 -30.99 65.31 -35.88
CA ASP A 86 -31.11 66.42 -34.92
C ASP A 86 -30.70 66.05 -33.48
N PHE A 87 -30.00 67.00 -32.85
CA PHE A 87 -29.98 67.37 -31.42
C PHE A 87 -30.19 66.32 -30.29
N SER A 88 -29.13 66.00 -29.55
CA SER A 88 -28.95 66.45 -28.15
C SER A 88 -27.75 65.78 -27.47
N LEU A 89 -27.04 66.58 -26.68
CA LEU A 89 -25.86 66.21 -25.92
C LEU A 89 -26.23 65.24 -24.79
N ILE A 90 -25.97 63.95 -24.99
CA ILE A 90 -25.72 63.01 -23.89
C ILE A 90 -24.38 62.37 -24.18
N SER A 91 -23.33 62.85 -23.50
CA SER A 91 -22.04 62.17 -23.47
C SER A 91 -22.17 60.90 -22.63
N ASN A 92 -22.84 59.89 -23.19
CA ASN A 92 -22.68 58.52 -22.72
C ASN A 92 -21.25 58.15 -23.06
N SER A 93 -20.42 58.08 -22.02
CA SER A 93 -19.14 57.37 -22.05
C SER A 93 -19.44 55.91 -22.38
N SER A 94 -19.65 55.62 -23.67
CA SER A 94 -19.55 54.29 -24.25
C SER A 94 -18.21 53.73 -23.76
N LYS A 95 -18.27 52.84 -22.76
CA LYS A 95 -17.15 51.97 -22.43
C LYS A 95 -16.90 51.19 -23.71
N ARG A 96 -15.95 51.65 -24.52
CA ARG A 96 -15.49 50.93 -25.70
C ARG A 96 -15.10 49.54 -25.23
N ILE A 97 -15.91 48.54 -25.57
CA ILE A 97 -15.50 47.15 -25.48
C ILE A 97 -14.29 47.05 -26.40
N THR A 98 -13.10 47.00 -25.80
CA THR A 98 -11.86 46.93 -26.55
C THR A 98 -11.81 45.52 -27.11
N ARG A 99 -12.21 45.37 -28.38
CA ARG A 99 -12.00 44.11 -29.10
C ARG A 99 -10.50 43.84 -29.07
N LEU A 100 -10.15 42.72 -28.44
CA LEU A 100 -8.77 42.28 -28.28
C LEU A 100 -8.09 42.18 -29.64
N ASN A 101 -6.84 42.63 -29.74
CA ASN A 101 -6.11 42.64 -31.00
C ASN A 101 -5.85 41.21 -31.48
N GLU A 102 -5.85 40.96 -32.80
CA GLU A 102 -5.76 39.60 -33.37
C GLU A 102 -4.48 38.87 -32.90
N ASN A 103 -3.38 39.61 -32.75
CA ASN A 103 -2.11 39.10 -32.23
C ASN A 103 -2.18 38.70 -30.75
N GLU A 104 -2.98 39.40 -29.95
CA GLU A 104 -3.16 39.11 -28.52
C GLU A 104 -4.03 37.86 -28.33
N VAL A 105 -5.06 37.70 -29.17
CA VAL A 105 -5.87 36.47 -29.22
C VAL A 105 -5.01 35.26 -29.61
N ALA A 106 -4.10 35.41 -30.57
CA ALA A 106 -3.18 34.34 -30.96
C ALA A 106 -2.25 33.95 -29.80
N PHE A 107 -1.66 34.92 -29.10
CA PHE A 107 -0.81 34.66 -27.93
C PHE A 107 -1.56 33.93 -26.80
N LEU A 108 -2.78 34.36 -26.48
CA LEU A 108 -3.60 33.70 -25.46
C LEU A 108 -4.00 32.28 -25.86
N ARG A 109 -4.25 32.02 -27.16
CA ARG A 109 -4.50 30.67 -27.67
C ARG A 109 -3.28 29.77 -27.50
N GLU A 110 -2.08 30.26 -27.80
CA GLU A 110 -0.84 29.51 -27.58
C GLU A 110 -0.60 29.22 -26.10
N GLN A 111 -0.82 30.20 -25.22
CA GLN A 111 -0.69 30.01 -23.78
C GLN A 111 -1.67 28.95 -23.27
N ARG A 112 -2.93 29.00 -23.71
CA ARG A 112 -3.94 28.00 -23.35
C ARG A 112 -3.58 26.60 -23.84
N LEU A 113 -3.01 26.47 -25.04
CA LEU A 113 -2.54 25.18 -25.55
C LEU A 113 -1.40 24.60 -24.68
N LYS A 114 -0.45 25.45 -24.25
CA LYS A 114 0.61 25.04 -23.31
C LYS A 114 0.05 24.61 -21.95
N GLU A 115 -0.94 25.34 -21.43
CA GLU A 115 -1.61 24.99 -20.17
C GLU A 115 -2.33 23.64 -20.25
N LEU A 116 -3.03 23.37 -21.36
CA LEU A 116 -3.71 22.10 -21.58
C LEU A 116 -2.72 20.93 -21.68
N GLN A 117 -1.58 21.13 -22.36
CA GLN A 117 -0.53 20.12 -22.45
C GLN A 117 0.11 19.85 -21.08
N MET A 118 0.43 20.89 -20.31
CA MET A 118 0.96 20.75 -18.95
C MET A 118 -0.04 20.02 -18.04
N TRP A 119 -1.33 20.33 -18.12
CA TRP A 119 -2.36 19.61 -17.36
C TRP A 119 -2.46 18.13 -17.72
N SER A 120 -2.30 17.76 -18.99
CA SER A 120 -2.27 16.35 -19.40
C SER A 120 -1.07 15.62 -18.78
N ILE A 121 0.12 16.22 -18.84
CA ILE A 121 1.35 15.66 -18.25
C ILE A 121 1.23 15.51 -16.74
N VAL A 122 0.71 16.53 -16.05
CA VAL A 122 0.50 16.49 -14.59
C VAL A 122 -0.48 15.38 -14.21
N ARG A 123 -1.58 15.24 -14.96
CA ARG A 123 -2.56 14.17 -14.74
C ARG A 123 -1.93 12.78 -14.90
N GLU A 124 -1.15 12.58 -15.95
CA GLU A 124 -0.43 11.31 -16.17
C GLU A 124 0.55 11.02 -15.04
N PHE A 125 1.34 12.02 -14.62
CA PHE A 125 2.26 11.88 -13.49
C PHE A 125 1.56 11.49 -12.19
N ILE A 126 0.40 12.08 -11.89
CA ILE A 126 -0.40 11.74 -10.69
C ILE A 126 -0.86 10.29 -10.75
N ILE A 127 -1.32 9.80 -11.89
CA ILE A 127 -1.75 8.40 -12.06
C ILE A 127 -0.57 7.45 -11.82
N TYR A 128 0.60 7.74 -12.40
CA TYR A 128 1.80 6.94 -12.18
C TYR A 128 2.27 6.98 -10.72
N ALA A 129 2.21 8.14 -10.06
CA ALA A 129 2.57 8.27 -8.65
C ALA A 129 1.65 7.44 -7.75
N ILE A 130 0.33 7.49 -7.99
CA ILE A 130 -0.65 6.67 -7.27
C ILE A 130 -0.35 5.19 -7.50
N PHE A 131 -0.09 4.78 -8.74
CA PHE A 131 0.26 3.40 -9.07
C PHE A 131 1.51 2.92 -8.33
N LEU A 132 2.58 3.72 -8.29
CA LEU A 132 3.80 3.39 -7.56
C LEU A 132 3.56 3.29 -6.05
N ILE A 133 2.75 4.18 -5.47
CA ILE A 133 2.38 4.11 -4.05
C ILE A 133 1.60 2.82 -3.77
N LEU A 134 0.65 2.44 -4.63
CA LEU A 134 -0.10 1.20 -4.47
C LEU A 134 0.81 -0.03 -4.58
N LEU A 135 1.71 -0.05 -5.55
CA LEU A 135 2.70 -1.12 -5.69
C LEU A 135 3.60 -1.22 -4.46
N TYR A 136 4.07 -0.08 -3.95
CA TYR A 136 4.83 -0.01 -2.71
C TYR A 136 4.05 -0.58 -1.53
N ILE A 137 2.79 -0.18 -1.35
CA ILE A 137 1.94 -0.71 -0.27
C ILE A 137 1.78 -2.22 -0.41
N ILE A 138 1.45 -2.74 -1.61
CA ILE A 138 1.24 -4.18 -1.82
C ILE A 138 2.52 -4.99 -1.53
N THR A 139 3.67 -4.51 -1.98
CA THR A 139 4.95 -5.22 -1.82
C THR A 139 5.47 -5.18 -0.39
N PHE A 140 5.27 -4.07 0.33
CA PHE A 140 5.81 -3.89 1.68
C PHE A 140 4.83 -4.20 2.81
N SER A 141 3.51 -4.21 2.55
CA SER A 141 2.49 -4.53 3.57
C SER A 141 2.73 -5.89 4.23
N ASN A 142 3.20 -6.87 3.46
CA ASN A 142 3.42 -8.23 3.95
C ASN A 142 4.86 -8.49 4.44
N ARG A 143 5.76 -7.50 4.39
CA ARG A 143 7.15 -7.65 4.82
C ARG A 143 7.30 -7.20 6.26
N THR A 144 7.42 -8.15 7.19
CA THR A 144 7.75 -7.88 8.59
C THR A 144 9.16 -8.34 8.90
N GLN A 145 9.94 -7.53 9.62
CA GLN A 145 11.29 -7.89 10.07
C GLN A 145 11.29 -9.13 10.98
N ASN A 146 10.20 -9.32 11.74
CA ASN A 146 10.06 -10.43 12.69
C ASN A 146 10.05 -11.81 12.02
N SER A 147 9.66 -11.91 10.75
CA SER A 147 9.66 -13.18 10.02
C SER A 147 11.06 -13.78 9.94
N PHE A 148 12.08 -12.96 9.70
CA PHE A 148 13.47 -13.41 9.64
C PHE A 148 13.93 -13.98 10.98
N TYR A 149 13.71 -13.25 12.08
CA TYR A 149 14.11 -13.69 13.41
C TYR A 149 13.40 -14.98 13.84
N GLN A 150 12.13 -15.18 13.46
CA GLN A 150 11.43 -16.42 13.74
C GLN A 150 12.03 -17.60 12.99
N THR A 151 12.35 -17.44 11.70
CA THR A 151 12.97 -18.50 10.91
C THR A 151 14.38 -18.82 11.40
N ASP A 152 15.18 -17.81 11.75
CA ASP A 152 16.53 -17.96 12.29
C ASP A 152 16.49 -18.65 13.66
N HIS A 153 15.56 -18.26 14.54
CA HIS A 153 15.34 -18.92 15.82
C HIS A 153 15.01 -20.40 15.63
N LEU A 154 14.03 -20.75 14.79
CA LEU A 154 13.64 -22.15 14.57
C LEU A 154 14.75 -22.98 13.93
N GLN A 155 15.51 -22.42 12.98
CA GLN A 155 16.67 -23.10 12.40
C GLN A 155 17.73 -23.38 13.46
N ASN A 156 18.13 -22.37 14.23
CA ASN A 156 19.13 -22.55 15.27
C ASN A 156 18.65 -23.48 16.39
N TYR A 157 17.36 -23.45 16.73
CA TYR A 157 16.76 -24.24 17.79
C TYR A 157 16.71 -25.75 17.49
N TYR A 158 16.51 -26.14 16.23
CA TYR A 158 16.48 -27.56 15.83
C TYR A 158 17.80 -28.08 15.25
N LEU A 159 18.57 -27.22 14.55
CA LEU A 159 19.74 -27.65 13.77
C LEU A 159 21.08 -27.29 14.39
N ASN A 160 21.13 -26.31 15.30
CA ASN A 160 22.39 -25.74 15.79
C ASN A 160 22.36 -25.58 17.31
N THR A 161 21.92 -26.63 17.99
CA THR A 161 21.89 -26.69 19.45
C THR A 161 23.30 -26.98 19.95
N ARG A 162 24.20 -26.00 19.82
CA ARG A 162 25.60 -26.08 20.30
C ARG A 162 25.74 -26.39 21.79
N GLN A 163 24.63 -26.36 22.51
CA GLN A 163 24.55 -26.51 23.95
C GLN A 163 24.20 -27.94 24.39
N THR A 164 23.85 -28.83 23.45
CA THR A 164 23.63 -30.27 23.71
C THR A 164 24.68 -31.09 22.98
N ASP A 165 25.17 -32.17 23.60
CA ASP A 165 26.14 -33.12 22.99
C ASP A 165 25.63 -33.81 21.71
N CYS A 166 24.37 -33.59 21.31
CA CYS A 166 23.73 -34.14 20.13
C CYS A 166 23.38 -33.03 19.14
N ASP A 167 24.37 -32.54 18.41
CA ASP A 167 24.18 -31.52 17.36
C ASP A 167 23.84 -32.17 16.00
N TYR A 168 22.93 -31.55 15.24
CA TYR A 168 22.52 -32.08 13.93
C TYR A 168 23.67 -32.00 12.91
N THR A 169 24.52 -30.97 13.00
CA THR A 169 25.59 -30.75 12.02
C THR A 169 26.71 -31.80 12.06
N GLN A 170 26.76 -32.60 13.13
CA GLN A 170 27.80 -33.60 13.38
C GLN A 170 27.34 -35.04 13.08
N ILE A 171 26.14 -35.22 12.51
CA ILE A 171 25.60 -36.55 12.19
C ILE A 171 26.34 -37.13 10.98
N LEU A 172 27.03 -38.25 11.19
CA LEU A 172 27.74 -38.99 10.14
C LEU A 172 27.16 -40.40 9.93
N THR A 173 26.68 -41.03 10.99
CA THR A 173 26.15 -42.39 10.95
C THR A 173 24.65 -42.46 11.22
N ILE A 174 24.05 -43.61 10.93
CA ILE A 174 22.63 -43.88 11.20
C ILE A 174 22.36 -43.87 12.72
N ASP A 175 23.30 -44.36 13.52
CA ASP A 175 23.18 -44.37 14.97
C ASP A 175 23.22 -42.94 15.54
N ASP A 176 24.09 -42.08 15.01
CA ASP A 176 24.13 -40.65 15.37
C ASP A 176 22.81 -39.96 15.04
N TYR A 177 22.21 -40.30 13.89
CA TYR A 177 20.91 -39.78 13.48
C TYR A 177 19.81 -40.15 14.48
N TRP A 178 19.71 -41.43 14.86
CA TRP A 178 18.73 -41.88 15.84
C TRP A 178 18.96 -41.30 17.24
N ASN A 179 20.23 -41.16 17.63
CA ASN A 179 20.62 -40.51 18.89
C ASN A 179 20.17 -39.04 18.92
N TRP A 180 20.47 -38.27 17.87
CA TRP A 180 20.00 -36.90 17.72
C TRP A 180 18.48 -36.81 17.71
N LEU A 181 17.80 -37.68 16.96
CA LEU A 181 16.35 -37.66 16.84
C LEU A 181 15.67 -37.85 18.20
N ASN A 182 16.08 -38.86 18.96
CA ASN A 182 15.44 -39.20 20.24
C ASN A 182 15.78 -38.19 21.34
N ASN A 183 17.04 -37.77 21.43
CA ASN A 183 17.51 -36.97 22.57
C ASN A 183 17.41 -35.46 22.35
N SER A 184 17.53 -34.99 21.11
CA SER A 184 17.49 -33.55 20.78
C SER A 184 16.19 -33.16 20.08
N PHE A 185 15.81 -33.83 18.98
CA PHE A 185 14.65 -33.42 18.20
C PHE A 185 13.32 -33.66 18.94
N VAL A 186 13.08 -34.89 19.42
CA VAL A 186 11.81 -35.28 20.07
C VAL A 186 11.57 -34.51 21.36
N THR A 187 12.62 -34.26 22.15
CA THR A 187 12.54 -33.46 23.37
C THR A 187 12.16 -32.01 23.08
N ASN A 188 12.65 -31.45 21.96
CA ASN A 188 12.35 -30.08 21.55
C ASN A 188 10.99 -29.89 20.87
N LEU A 189 10.39 -30.95 20.31
CA LEU A 189 9.09 -30.89 19.63
C LEU A 189 7.94 -30.45 20.55
N ARG A 190 8.01 -30.72 21.85
CA ARG A 190 6.94 -30.37 22.80
C ARG A 190 7.51 -29.77 24.07
N ALA A 191 6.75 -28.85 24.66
CA ALA A 191 7.03 -28.27 25.97
C ALA A 191 7.32 -29.37 27.00
N GLN A 192 8.56 -29.41 27.48
CA GLN A 192 8.98 -30.29 28.55
C GLN A 192 8.62 -29.70 29.91
N GLN A 193 8.84 -30.48 30.96
CA GLN A 193 8.72 -30.03 32.34
C GLN A 193 9.60 -28.79 32.58
N TRP A 194 9.20 -28.00 33.56
CA TRP A 194 10.00 -26.87 34.01
C TRP A 194 11.26 -27.34 34.74
N TYR A 195 12.17 -26.41 35.02
CA TYR A 195 13.41 -26.68 35.76
C TYR A 195 13.17 -27.21 37.19
N ASN A 196 11.95 -27.06 37.70
CA ASN A 196 11.48 -27.50 39.01
C ASN A 196 10.52 -28.70 38.91
N ASP A 197 10.57 -29.46 37.81
CA ASP A 197 9.74 -30.64 37.52
C ASP A 197 8.22 -30.37 37.41
N ASP A 198 7.81 -29.10 37.45
CA ASP A 198 6.41 -28.73 37.25
C ASP A 198 5.98 -29.00 35.81
N GLN A 199 4.72 -29.41 35.67
CA GLN A 199 4.11 -29.61 34.36
C GLN A 199 3.88 -28.25 33.67
N PRO A 200 4.06 -28.17 32.34
CA PRO A 200 3.84 -26.94 31.58
C PRO A 200 2.33 -26.70 31.34
N ILE A 201 1.64 -26.25 32.39
CA ILE A 201 0.20 -25.96 32.36
C ILE A 201 -0.10 -24.89 31.29
N ASN A 202 -1.16 -25.11 30.49
CA ASN A 202 -1.58 -24.26 29.37
C ASN A 202 -0.61 -24.15 28.18
N LEU A 203 0.44 -24.95 28.14
CA LEU A 203 1.39 -25.00 27.01
C LEU A 203 1.21 -26.25 26.14
N ASN A 204 -0.01 -26.80 26.12
CA ASN A 204 -0.35 -27.95 25.30
C ASN A 204 -0.19 -27.60 23.81
N GLY A 205 0.72 -28.30 23.13
CA GLY A 205 1.04 -28.06 21.72
C GLY A 205 2.07 -26.96 21.49
N TYR A 206 2.67 -26.38 22.53
CA TYR A 206 3.84 -25.54 22.37
C TYR A 206 5.10 -26.40 22.21
N ILE A 207 6.09 -25.89 21.49
CA ILE A 207 7.42 -26.49 21.42
C ILE A 207 8.18 -26.18 22.72
N ASN A 208 9.34 -26.79 22.92
CA ASN A 208 10.09 -26.67 24.17
C ASN A 208 10.70 -25.27 24.44
N ASP A 209 10.57 -24.34 23.49
CA ASP A 209 10.85 -22.92 23.69
C ASP A 209 9.77 -22.19 24.52
N LYS A 210 8.61 -22.83 24.71
CA LYS A 210 7.44 -22.33 25.47
C LYS A 210 6.80 -21.07 24.89
N THR A 211 7.11 -20.71 23.65
CA THR A 211 6.57 -19.53 22.96
C THR A 211 5.92 -19.86 21.62
N ASN A 212 6.51 -20.76 20.84
CA ASN A 212 5.97 -21.16 19.54
C ASN A 212 5.02 -22.36 19.71
N ARG A 213 3.87 -22.28 19.04
CA ARG A 213 2.86 -23.34 19.04
C ARG A 213 2.96 -24.19 17.79
N MET A 214 3.12 -25.50 17.95
CA MET A 214 3.05 -26.47 16.88
C MET A 214 1.60 -26.69 16.43
N ILE A 215 1.41 -26.79 15.12
CA ILE A 215 0.12 -27.11 14.50
C ILE A 215 0.16 -28.60 14.09
N GLY A 216 -0.77 -29.40 14.61
CA GLY A 216 -0.87 -30.82 14.30
C GLY A 216 0.19 -31.66 15.03
N TRP A 217 0.83 -32.57 14.30
CA TRP A 217 1.86 -33.47 14.80
C TRP A 217 3.01 -33.60 13.82
N ALA A 218 4.19 -33.94 14.31
CA ALA A 218 5.34 -34.25 13.47
C ALA A 218 5.12 -35.58 12.73
N THR A 219 5.48 -35.61 11.45
CA THR A 219 5.40 -36.81 10.60
C THR A 219 6.78 -37.12 10.03
N MET A 220 7.22 -38.37 10.16
CA MET A 220 8.42 -38.85 9.50
C MET A 220 8.04 -39.54 8.19
N ARG A 221 8.71 -39.16 7.09
CA ARG A 221 8.59 -39.83 5.79
C ARG A 221 9.91 -40.49 5.44
N GLN A 222 9.86 -41.78 5.12
CA GLN A 222 11.01 -42.54 4.62
C GLN A 222 10.80 -42.90 3.15
N LEU A 223 11.86 -42.75 2.35
CA LEU A 223 11.94 -43.27 0.98
C LEU A 223 12.98 -44.37 0.92
N ARG A 224 12.79 -45.35 0.04
CA ARG A 224 13.71 -46.48 -0.15
C ARG A 224 13.88 -46.77 -1.64
N SER A 225 15.10 -47.15 -2.03
CA SER A 225 15.40 -47.62 -3.38
C SER A 225 15.34 -49.15 -3.41
N LYS A 226 15.00 -49.69 -4.58
CA LYS A 226 14.99 -51.14 -4.83
C LYS A 226 16.39 -51.72 -4.71
N SER A 227 16.49 -52.87 -4.05
CA SER A 227 17.72 -53.67 -4.08
C SER A 227 17.78 -54.48 -5.36
N GLN A 228 18.90 -54.42 -6.07
CA GLN A 228 19.17 -55.24 -7.24
C GLN A 228 20.35 -56.18 -7.00
N LEU A 229 20.48 -57.21 -7.83
CA LEU A 229 21.65 -58.07 -7.80
C LEU A 229 22.85 -57.30 -8.36
N CYS A 230 23.97 -57.27 -7.62
CA CYS A 230 25.19 -56.62 -8.08
C CYS A 230 25.74 -57.32 -9.34
N SER A 231 26.49 -56.59 -10.17
CA SER A 231 27.17 -57.15 -11.34
C SER A 231 28.19 -58.24 -10.95
N ASP A 232 28.87 -58.10 -9.81
CA ASP A 232 29.75 -59.15 -9.25
C ASP A 232 29.16 -59.73 -7.95
N GLN A 233 28.29 -60.72 -8.13
CA GLN A 233 27.59 -61.41 -7.05
C GLN A 233 28.52 -62.19 -6.10
N ARG A 234 29.78 -62.41 -6.49
CA ARG A 234 30.76 -63.13 -5.67
C ARG A 234 31.25 -62.30 -4.49
N ILE A 235 31.23 -60.98 -4.60
CA ILE A 235 31.69 -60.04 -3.57
C ILE A 235 30.51 -59.53 -2.75
N MET A 236 29.43 -59.15 -3.44
CA MET A 236 28.23 -58.61 -2.81
C MET A 236 26.99 -59.15 -3.53
N PRO A 237 26.06 -59.82 -2.82
CA PRO A 237 24.88 -60.39 -3.46
C PRO A 237 23.88 -59.31 -3.89
N THR A 238 23.77 -58.21 -3.13
CA THR A 238 22.77 -57.17 -3.33
C THR A 238 23.40 -55.78 -3.32
N CYS A 239 23.05 -54.97 -4.31
CA CYS A 239 23.45 -53.58 -4.46
C CYS A 239 22.20 -52.70 -4.38
N ILE A 240 22.38 -51.49 -3.85
CA ILE A 240 21.35 -50.46 -3.82
C ILE A 240 21.91 -49.28 -4.58
N ASP A 241 21.21 -48.89 -5.63
CA ASP A 241 21.57 -47.73 -6.42
C ASP A 241 21.06 -46.44 -5.77
N ASP A 242 21.60 -45.32 -6.23
CA ASP A 242 21.10 -44.00 -5.89
C ASP A 242 19.60 -43.88 -6.19
N TYR A 243 18.92 -43.09 -5.36
CA TYR A 243 17.48 -42.91 -5.48
C TYR A 243 17.11 -42.25 -6.81
N SER A 244 16.15 -42.85 -7.50
CA SER A 244 15.46 -42.33 -8.65
C SER A 244 13.98 -42.67 -8.57
N LEU A 245 13.15 -41.90 -9.28
CA LEU A 245 11.71 -42.15 -9.28
C LEU A 245 11.33 -43.50 -9.93
N PHE A 246 12.22 -44.06 -10.75
CA PHE A 246 12.03 -45.34 -11.44
C PHE A 246 12.40 -46.55 -10.57
N ASN A 247 13.39 -46.42 -9.70
CA ASN A 247 13.85 -47.47 -8.80
C ASN A 247 13.33 -47.32 -7.37
N GLU A 248 12.30 -46.49 -7.15
CA GLU A 248 11.62 -46.38 -5.85
C GLU A 248 10.96 -47.71 -5.47
N GLU A 249 11.26 -48.18 -4.26
CA GLU A 249 10.67 -49.39 -3.69
C GLU A 249 9.27 -49.05 -3.16
N LYS A 250 8.25 -49.70 -3.72
CA LYS A 250 6.83 -49.47 -3.38
C LYS A 250 6.19 -50.64 -2.67
N ASP A 251 6.93 -51.72 -2.50
CA ASP A 251 6.44 -52.93 -1.85
C ASP A 251 6.31 -52.72 -0.34
N SER A 252 5.44 -53.52 0.27
CA SER A 252 5.21 -53.48 1.72
C SER A 252 6.36 -54.16 2.46
N PHE A 253 6.86 -53.50 3.50
CA PHE A 253 7.89 -54.06 4.37
C PHE A 253 7.29 -54.71 5.60
N GLN A 254 8.03 -55.65 6.19
CA GLN A 254 7.66 -56.23 7.48
C GLN A 254 7.63 -55.16 8.58
N PRO A 255 6.73 -55.31 9.57
CA PRO A 255 6.69 -54.46 10.75
C PRO A 255 7.96 -54.59 11.61
#